data_AF-A0A510KSG2-F1
#
_entry.id   AF-A0A510KSG2-F1
#
_cell.length_a   1.000
_cell.length_b   1.000
_cell.length_c   1.000
_cell.angle_alpha   90.00
_cell.angle_beta   90.00
_cell.angle_gamma   90.00
#
_symmetry.space_group_name_H-M   'P 1'
#
loop_
_entity.id
_entity.type
_entity.pdbx_description
1 polymer ?
#
loop_
_entity_poly.entity_id
_entity_poly.type
_entity_poly.pdbx_seq_one_letter_code
_entity_poly.pdbx_strand_id
1 'polypeptide(L)'
;MNKFYLPLPVIILVFYIVYITFAIIMRKIRFNAENLEELDGEFIFTFIKRIRKEEVYFNIDEVKMCLLTRILIREGTFRTINFNIYLNDGYSLKLRKKRECLLFLQVCREKRKELYQKILSMIPAETTVVSIIERELDNFKR
;
A
#
# COMPACT_ATOMS: atom_id res chain seq x y z
N MET A 1 -5.05 39.38 41.40
CA MET A 1 -4.94 38.17 40.57
C MET A 1 -6.24 37.38 40.68
N ASN A 2 -7.18 37.54 39.73
CA ASN A 2 -8.42 36.76 39.74
C ASN A 2 -8.13 35.32 39.30
N LYS A 3 -8.20 34.38 40.25
CA LYS A 3 -8.21 32.95 39.95
C LYS A 3 -9.61 32.59 39.47
N PHE A 4 -9.79 32.53 38.15
CA PHE A 4 -10.99 31.94 37.57
C PHE A 4 -10.97 30.43 37.82
N TYR A 5 -11.75 29.98 38.79
CA TYR A 5 -11.99 28.55 38.99
C TYR A 5 -13.11 28.15 38.03
N LEU A 6 -12.76 27.39 36.99
CA LEU A 6 -13.78 26.75 36.17
C LEU A 6 -14.55 25.75 37.04
N PRO A 7 -15.88 25.77 37.03
CA PRO A 7 -16.66 24.78 37.77
C PRO A 7 -16.40 23.38 37.19
N LEU A 8 -16.29 22.40 38.07
CA LEU A 8 -15.96 21.00 37.74
C LEU A 8 -16.74 20.43 36.53
N PRO A 9 -18.06 20.69 36.37
CA PRO A 9 -18.82 20.21 35.21
C PRO A 9 -18.31 20.76 33.87
N VAL A 10 -17.84 22.01 33.84
CA VAL A 10 -17.30 22.63 32.61
C VAL A 10 -15.95 22.01 32.27
N ILE A 11 -15.12 21.70 33.27
CA ILE A 11 -13.85 20.98 33.06
C ILE A 11 -14.11 19.61 32.43
N ILE A 12 -15.04 18.84 33.00
CA ILE A 12 -15.43 17.51 32.49
C ILE A 12 -15.94 17.61 31.04
N LEU A 13 -16.77 18.61 30.75
CA LEU A 13 -17.29 18.84 29.40
C LEU A 13 -16.18 19.12 28.39
N VAL A 14 -15.20 19.96 28.74
CA VAL A 14 -14.06 20.29 27.88
C VAL A 14 -13.24 19.03 27.58
N PHE A 15 -12.93 18.22 28.59
CA PHE A 15 -12.22 16.95 28.38
C PHE A 15 -13.00 15.98 27.48
N TYR A 16 -14.32 15.92 27.64
CA TYR A 16 -15.17 15.08 26.79
C TYR A 16 -15.14 15.53 25.32
N ILE A 17 -15.24 16.84 25.06
CA ILE A 17 -15.15 17.39 23.70
C ILE A 17 -13.78 17.11 23.08
N VAL A 18 -12.69 17.32 23.83
CA VAL A 18 -11.32 17.02 23.37
C VAL A 18 -11.18 15.53 23.04
N TYR A 19 -11.68 14.64 23.90
CA TYR A 19 -11.64 13.20 23.69
C TYR A 19 -12.40 12.78 22.41
N ILE A 20 -13.63 13.26 22.22
CA ILE A 20 -14.44 12.94 21.03
C ILE A 20 -13.74 13.45 19.76
N THR A 21 -13.22 14.67 19.80
CA THR A 21 -12.49 15.26 18.66
C THR A 21 -11.26 14.44 18.31
N PHE A 22 -10.47 14.05 19.32
CA PHE A 22 -9.30 13.18 19.14
C PHE A 22 -9.69 11.81 18.58
N ALA A 23 -10.74 11.18 19.11
CA ALA A 23 -11.22 9.89 18.63
C ALA A 23 -11.68 9.94 17.15
N ILE A 24 -12.35 11.03 16.74
CA ILE A 24 -12.76 11.24 15.35
C ILE A 24 -11.54 11.43 14.43
N ILE A 25 -10.56 12.24 14.85
CA ILE A 25 -9.32 12.47 14.10
C ILE A 25 -8.55 11.15 13.94
N MET A 26 -8.34 10.41 15.03
CA MET A 26 -7.63 9.13 15.01
C MET A 26 -8.33 8.08 14.13
N ARG A 27 -9.66 8.09 14.05
CA ARG A 27 -10.41 7.22 13.11
C ARG A 27 -10.20 7.60 11.64
N LYS A 28 -9.92 8.87 11.33
CA LYS A 28 -9.68 9.34 9.96
C LYS A 28 -8.24 9.14 9.50
N ILE A 29 -7.27 9.13 10.41
CA ILE A 29 -5.87 8.89 10.07
C ILE A 29 -5.68 7.42 9.70
N ARG A 30 -5.69 7.12 8.40
CA ARG A 30 -5.17 5.86 7.86
C ARG A 30 -3.65 5.97 7.80
N PHE A 31 -2.98 5.40 8.79
CA PHE A 31 -1.52 5.24 8.74
C PHE A 31 -1.17 4.26 7.60
N ASN A 32 -0.87 4.79 6.41
CA ASN A 32 -0.44 4.01 5.24
C ASN A 32 1.08 3.81 5.25
N ALA A 33 1.62 3.37 6.38
CA ALA A 33 2.98 2.83 6.39
C ALA A 33 2.89 1.41 5.82
N GLU A 34 3.14 1.28 4.52
CA GLU A 34 3.31 0.04 3.78
C GLU A 34 4.80 -0.08 3.43
N ASN A 35 5.45 -1.22 3.65
CA ASN A 35 6.80 -1.51 3.16
C ASN A 35 6.82 -2.93 2.62
N LEU A 36 7.44 -3.15 1.47
CA LEU A 36 7.64 -4.47 0.90
C LEU A 36 9.14 -4.69 0.78
N GLU A 37 9.64 -5.65 1.53
CA GLU A 37 11.03 -6.08 1.40
C GLU A 37 11.04 -7.41 0.65
N GLU A 38 12.06 -7.61 -0.19
CA GLU A 38 12.26 -8.84 -0.95
C GLU A 38 13.65 -9.39 -0.69
N LEU A 39 13.73 -10.70 -0.46
CA LEU A 39 14.97 -11.46 -0.40
C LEU A 39 14.79 -12.77 -1.15
N ASP A 40 15.46 -12.90 -2.28
CA ASP A 40 15.45 -14.10 -3.11
C ASP A 40 14.04 -14.68 -3.38
N GLY A 41 13.07 -13.81 -3.68
CA GLY A 41 11.70 -14.18 -4.06
C GLY A 41 10.76 -14.41 -2.88
N GLU A 42 11.30 -14.31 -1.66
CA GLU A 42 10.52 -14.20 -0.44
C GLU A 42 10.22 -12.73 -0.15
N PHE A 43 8.99 -12.45 0.26
CA PHE A 43 8.52 -11.10 0.55
C PHE A 43 8.15 -10.96 2.01
N ILE A 44 8.50 -9.80 2.56
CA ILE A 44 8.02 -9.33 3.86
C ILE A 44 7.19 -8.07 3.60
N PHE A 45 5.88 -8.21 3.64
CA PHE A 45 4.97 -7.08 3.55
C PHE A 45 4.60 -6.58 4.94
N THR A 46 5.14 -5.42 5.30
CA THR A 46 4.84 -4.72 6.55
C THR A 46 3.77 -3.68 6.30
N PHE A 47 2.72 -3.66 7.14
CA PHE A 47 1.75 -2.57 7.14
C PHE A 47 1.27 -2.19 8.54
N ILE A 48 0.89 -0.92 8.74
CA ILE A 48 0.28 -0.47 10.00
C ILE A 48 -1.24 -0.53 9.89
N LYS A 49 -1.85 -1.41 10.69
CA LYS A 49 -3.31 -1.48 10.83
C LYS A 49 -3.75 -0.72 12.08
N ARG A 50 -4.32 0.47 11.87
CA ARG A 50 -4.76 1.44 12.90
C ARG A 50 -3.59 1.94 13.77
N ILE A 51 -3.02 1.07 14.59
CA ILE A 51 -1.97 1.38 15.59
C ILE A 51 -0.94 0.23 15.70
N ARG A 52 -1.23 -0.97 15.18
CA ARG A 52 -0.34 -2.13 15.25
C ARG A 52 0.37 -2.38 13.92
N LYS A 53 1.66 -2.70 14.00
CA LYS A 53 2.44 -3.22 12.88
C LYS A 53 2.03 -4.68 12.65
N GLU A 54 1.62 -5.00 11.44
CA GLU A 54 1.36 -6.36 10.98
C GLU A 54 2.36 -6.68 9.85
N GLU A 55 2.84 -7.92 9.80
CA GLU A 55 3.83 -8.40 8.82
C GLU A 55 3.26 -9.66 8.17
N VAL A 56 3.40 -9.75 6.85
CA VAL A 56 2.94 -10.87 6.04
C VAL A 56 4.13 -11.39 5.26
N TYR A 57 4.48 -12.64 5.52
CA TYR A 57 5.56 -13.35 4.86
C TYR A 57 4.95 -14.22 3.77
N PHE A 58 5.44 -14.09 2.53
CA PHE A 58 4.97 -14.94 1.44
C PHE A 58 6.03 -15.11 0.37
N ASN A 59 6.01 -16.26 -0.31
CA ASN A 59 6.85 -16.49 -1.49
C ASN A 59 6.11 -16.08 -2.78
N ILE A 60 6.84 -15.67 -3.82
CA ILE A 60 6.25 -15.36 -5.14
C ILE A 60 5.40 -16.50 -5.73
N ASP A 61 5.74 -17.75 -5.40
CA ASP A 61 5.01 -18.94 -5.85
C ASP A 61 3.68 -19.14 -5.12
N GLU A 62 3.54 -18.57 -3.93
CA GLU A 62 2.30 -18.58 -3.14
C GLU A 62 1.26 -17.57 -3.66
N VAL A 63 1.67 -16.68 -4.57
CA VAL A 63 0.76 -15.72 -5.19
C VAL A 63 -0.18 -16.46 -6.13
N LYS A 64 -1.47 -16.51 -5.79
CA LYS A 64 -2.50 -17.10 -6.65
C LYS A 64 -2.82 -16.19 -7.84
N MET A 65 -2.99 -14.90 -7.56
CA MET A 65 -3.39 -13.89 -8.55
C MET A 65 -2.96 -12.50 -8.09
N CYS A 66 -2.59 -11.65 -9.03
CA CYS A 66 -2.38 -10.23 -8.80
C CYS A 66 -3.30 -9.44 -9.74
N LEU A 67 -4.09 -8.51 -9.18
CA LEU A 67 -5.04 -7.69 -9.92
C LEU A 67 -4.64 -6.22 -9.86
N LEU A 68 -4.46 -5.61 -11.03
CA LEU A 68 -4.26 -4.17 -11.15
C LEU A 68 -5.58 -3.45 -10.86
N THR A 69 -5.61 -2.67 -9.78
CA THR A 69 -6.83 -1.97 -9.33
C THR A 69 -6.89 -0.52 -9.74
N ARG A 70 -5.72 0.13 -9.88
CA ARG A 70 -5.64 1.54 -10.28
C ARG A 70 -4.31 1.81 -10.93
N ILE A 71 -4.34 2.57 -12.01
CA ILE A 71 -3.16 3.12 -12.67
C ILE A 71 -3.42 4.59 -13.01
N LEU A 72 -2.44 5.45 -12.74
CA LEU A 72 -2.50 6.86 -13.07
C LEU A 72 -1.16 7.28 -13.68
N ILE A 73 -1.20 7.67 -14.95
CA ILE A 73 -0.04 8.21 -15.67
C ILE A 73 -0.09 9.73 -15.62
N ARG A 74 1.07 10.35 -15.41
CA ARG A 74 1.25 11.79 -15.56
C ARG A 74 2.63 12.05 -16.15
N GLU A 75 2.72 12.91 -17.17
CA GLU A 75 3.99 13.35 -17.77
C GLU A 75 4.86 12.17 -18.26
N GLY A 76 4.23 11.12 -18.78
CA GLY A 76 4.94 9.92 -19.27
C GLY A 76 5.49 9.00 -18.17
N THR A 77 5.12 9.19 -16.91
CA THR A 77 5.50 8.30 -15.79
C THR A 77 4.26 7.85 -15.02
N PHE A 78 4.32 6.72 -14.31
CA PHE A 78 3.25 6.31 -13.41
C PHE A 78 3.35 7.09 -12.11
N ARG A 79 2.33 7.90 -11.83
CA ARG A 79 2.18 8.58 -10.55
C ARG A 79 1.65 7.64 -9.48
N THR A 80 0.76 6.73 -9.86
CA THR A 80 0.15 5.76 -8.94
C THR A 80 -0.12 4.47 -9.67
N ILE A 81 0.26 3.37 -9.04
CA ILE A 81 -0.08 2.02 -9.46
C ILE A 81 -0.46 1.23 -8.20
N ASN A 82 -1.60 0.54 -8.24
CA ASN A 82 -2.11 -0.20 -7.10
C ASN A 82 -2.43 -1.64 -7.49
N PHE A 83 -1.91 -2.59 -6.72
CA PHE A 83 -2.16 -4.00 -6.89
C PHE A 83 -2.91 -4.58 -5.70
N ASN A 84 -3.85 -5.49 -5.96
CA ASN A 84 -4.33 -6.44 -4.98
C ASN A 84 -3.67 -7.79 -5.28
N ILE A 85 -2.91 -8.31 -4.33
CA ILE A 85 -2.27 -9.62 -4.41
C ILE A 85 -3.10 -10.58 -3.56
N TYR A 86 -3.43 -11.72 -4.15
CA TYR A 86 -4.17 -12.81 -3.51
C TYR A 86 -3.24 -14.00 -3.38
N LEU A 87 -3.11 -14.52 -2.16
CA LEU A 87 -2.28 -15.67 -1.84
C LEU A 87 -3.11 -16.95 -1.86
N ASN A 88 -2.44 -18.09 -1.96
CA ASN A 88 -3.08 -19.41 -2.04
C ASN A 88 -3.87 -19.79 -0.77
N ASP A 89 -3.45 -19.29 0.39
CA ASP A 89 -4.09 -19.46 1.70
C ASP A 89 -5.37 -18.62 1.89
N GLY A 90 -5.76 -17.84 0.88
CA GLY A 90 -6.91 -16.95 0.92
C GLY A 90 -6.62 -15.57 1.49
N TYR A 91 -5.39 -15.29 1.91
CA TYR A 91 -4.97 -13.96 2.34
C TYR A 91 -4.90 -13.00 1.14
N SER A 92 -5.14 -11.71 1.39
CA SER A 92 -5.00 -10.68 0.35
C SER A 92 -4.33 -9.43 0.89
N LEU A 93 -3.44 -8.85 0.09
CA LEU A 93 -2.68 -7.66 0.43
C LEU A 93 -2.78 -6.62 -0.68
N LYS A 94 -2.65 -5.35 -0.31
CA LYS A 94 -2.79 -4.22 -1.22
C LYS A 94 -1.47 -3.47 -1.28
N LEU A 95 -0.84 -3.44 -2.45
CA LEU A 95 0.32 -2.58 -2.71
C LEU A 95 -0.17 -1.29 -3.33
N ARG A 96 0.18 -0.14 -2.73
CA ARG A 96 -0.22 1.19 -3.23
C ARG A 96 0.95 2.13 -3.48
N LYS A 97 2.06 1.88 -2.80
CA LYS A 97 3.28 2.67 -2.97
C LYS A 97 3.96 2.28 -4.28
N LYS A 98 4.31 3.29 -5.07
CA LYS A 98 4.97 3.12 -6.38
C LYS A 98 6.20 2.22 -6.29
N ARG A 99 7.11 2.49 -5.34
CA ARG A 99 8.35 1.72 -5.15
C ARG A 99 8.05 0.23 -4.91
N GLU A 100 7.16 -0.08 -3.98
CA GLU A 100 6.81 -1.46 -3.61
C GLU A 100 6.15 -2.20 -4.78
N CYS A 101 5.34 -1.50 -5.57
CA CYS A 101 4.75 -2.05 -6.78
C CYS A 101 5.81 -2.34 -7.86
N LEU A 102 6.78 -1.45 -8.06
CA LEU A 102 7.89 -1.66 -8.99
C LEU A 102 8.78 -2.82 -8.54
N LEU A 103 9.10 -2.91 -7.25
CA LEU A 103 9.84 -4.04 -6.66
C LEU A 103 9.13 -5.36 -6.94
N PHE A 104 7.83 -5.43 -6.62
CA PHE A 104 7.02 -6.63 -6.86
C PHE A 104 6.98 -7.02 -8.34
N LEU A 105 6.75 -6.06 -9.24
CA LEU A 105 6.74 -6.30 -10.68
C LEU A 105 8.09 -6.79 -11.21
N GLN A 106 9.20 -6.22 -10.72
CA GLN A 106 10.53 -6.64 -11.12
C GLN A 106 10.81 -8.10 -10.74
N VAL A 107 10.43 -8.49 -9.52
CA VAL A 107 10.60 -9.88 -9.06
C VAL A 107 9.69 -10.83 -9.83
N CYS A 108 8.45 -10.43 -10.14
CA CYS A 108 7.58 -11.19 -11.05
C CYS A 108 8.25 -11.38 -12.42
N ARG A 109 8.85 -10.33 -12.99
CA ARG A 109 9.53 -10.37 -14.29
C ARG A 109 10.71 -11.35 -14.29
N GLU A 110 11.48 -11.39 -13.22
CA GLU A 110 12.68 -12.22 -13.10
C GLU A 110 12.36 -13.68 -12.74
N LYS A 111 11.49 -13.90 -11.74
CA LYS A 111 11.27 -15.23 -11.15
C LYS A 111 10.02 -15.92 -11.63
N ARG A 112 8.97 -15.16 -11.96
CA ARG A 112 7.65 -15.72 -12.29
C ARG A 112 7.02 -15.03 -13.50
N LYS A 113 7.62 -15.25 -14.67
CA LYS A 113 7.23 -14.64 -15.94
C LYS A 113 5.75 -14.82 -16.27
N GLU A 114 5.16 -15.98 -15.95
CA GLU A 114 3.73 -16.23 -16.18
C GLU A 114 2.82 -15.27 -15.41
N LEU A 115 3.15 -15.00 -14.14
CA LEU A 115 2.40 -14.04 -13.32
C LEU A 115 2.58 -12.62 -13.87
N TYR A 116 3.81 -12.28 -14.27
CA TYR A 116 4.09 -10.99 -14.89
C TYR A 116 3.27 -10.75 -16.17
N GLN A 117 3.24 -11.73 -17.07
CA GLN A 117 2.46 -11.65 -18.31
C GLN A 117 0.96 -11.55 -18.03
N LYS A 118 0.44 -12.28 -17.03
CA LYS A 118 -0.95 -12.15 -16.60
C LYS A 118 -1.26 -10.73 -16.12
N ILE A 119 -0.38 -10.12 -15.31
CA ILE A 119 -0.56 -8.74 -14.84
C ILE A 119 -0.57 -7.76 -16.02
N LEU A 120 0.37 -7.89 -16.96
CA LEU A 120 0.43 -7.03 -18.14
C LEU A 120 -0.81 -7.17 -19.02
N SER A 121 -1.34 -8.39 -19.17
CA SER A 121 -2.56 -8.63 -19.97
C SER A 121 -3.82 -7.96 -19.41
N MET A 122 -3.85 -7.62 -18.11
CA MET A 122 -4.95 -6.91 -17.47
C MET A 122 -4.90 -5.40 -17.69
N ILE A 123 -3.77 -4.88 -18.14
CA ILE A 123 -3.63 -3.46 -18.46
C ILE A 123 -4.38 -3.21 -19.77
N PRO A 124 -5.39 -2.31 -19.79
CA PRO A 124 -6.08 -1.99 -21.03
C PRO A 124 -5.06 -1.57 -22.09
N ALA A 125 -5.13 -2.23 -23.24
CA ALA A 125 -4.09 -2.36 -24.27
C ALA A 125 -3.75 -1.07 -25.06
N GLU A 126 -3.62 0.06 -24.38
CA GLU A 126 -2.82 1.16 -24.90
C GLU A 126 -1.35 0.75 -24.71
N THR A 127 -0.68 0.33 -25.79
CA THR A 127 0.75 -0.01 -25.84
C THR A 127 1.66 1.01 -25.15
N THR A 128 1.18 2.25 -25.02
CA THR A 128 1.81 3.34 -24.28
C THR A 128 1.94 3.06 -22.78
N VAL A 129 0.95 2.41 -22.14
CA VAL A 129 0.98 2.14 -20.70
C VAL A 129 2.03 1.06 -20.39
N VAL A 130 1.98 -0.07 -21.08
CA VAL A 130 2.94 -1.16 -20.89
C VAL A 130 4.37 -0.69 -21.14
N SER A 131 4.61 0.09 -22.20
CA SER A 131 5.94 0.61 -22.51
C SER A 131 6.47 1.58 -21.45
N ILE A 132 5.61 2.38 -20.82
CA ILE A 132 6.04 3.19 -19.67
C ILE A 132 6.43 2.28 -18.49
N ILE A 133 5.74 1.14 -18.27
CA ILE A 133 6.01 0.28 -17.11
C ILE A 133 7.36 -0.37 -17.28
N GLU A 134 7.60 -0.95 -18.46
CA GLU A 134 8.89 -1.54 -18.81
C GLU A 134 10.02 -0.50 -18.65
N ARG A 135 9.84 0.71 -19.16
CA ARG A 135 10.82 1.78 -18.99
C ARG A 135 11.06 2.14 -17.53
N GLU A 136 10.03 2.20 -16.69
CA GLU A 136 10.22 2.45 -15.26
C GLU A 136 10.92 1.30 -14.55
N LEU A 137 10.62 0.05 -14.91
CA LEU A 137 11.27 -1.14 -14.36
C LEU A 137 12.74 -1.22 -14.77
N ASP A 138 13.08 -0.84 -16.00
CA ASP A 138 14.47 -0.84 -16.47
C ASP A 138 15.33 0.22 -15.76
N ASN A 139 14.72 1.33 -15.35
CA ASN A 139 15.38 2.37 -14.57
C ASN A 139 15.31 2.15 -13.05
N PHE A 140 14.57 1.13 -12.60
CA PHE A 140 14.40 0.85 -11.19
C PHE A 140 15.60 0.07 -10.65
N LYS A 141 16.29 0.66 -9.66
CA LYS A 141 17.32 -0.02 -8.88
C LYS A 141 16.69 -0.52 -7.58
N ARG A 142 16.90 -1.80 -7.28
CA ARG A 142 16.45 -2.44 -6.03
C ARG A 142 17.07 -1.76 -4.81
#